data_AF-A0A659UG68-F1
#
_entry.id   AF-A0A659UG68-F1
#
_cell.length_a   1.000
_cell.length_b   1.000
_cell.length_c   1.000
_cell.angle_alpha   90.00
_cell.angle_beta   90.00
_cell.angle_gamma   90.00
#
_symmetry.space_group_name_H-M   'P 1'
#
loop_
_entity.id
_entity.type
_entity.pdbx_description
1 polymer ?
#
loop_
_entity_poly.entity_id
_entity_poly.type
_entity_poly.pdbx_seq_one_letter_code
_entity_poly.pdbx_strand_id
1 'polypeptide(L)'
;LGVTLPVKPKSSATKDGRTALWLGPDEWMIIDEAGNDPLADCAKISALHSAVGISHRNVGISVAGPAAAVTVNSGCPQDLSLDAFPVGAASRTILGKSEIVLLR
;
A
#
# COMPACT_ATOMS: atom_id res chain seq x y z
N LEU A 1 -8.28 4.79 -12.73
CA LEU A 1 -7.95 4.56 -11.31
C LEU A 1 -9.02 5.08 -10.34
N GLY A 2 -9.62 6.26 -10.48
CA GLY A 2 -10.78 6.64 -9.63
C GLY A 2 -10.46 7.03 -8.18
N VAL A 3 -9.19 6.92 -7.76
CA VAL A 3 -8.64 7.45 -6.51
C VAL A 3 -7.55 8.48 -6.85
N THR A 4 -7.48 9.57 -6.07
CA THR A 4 -6.39 10.54 -6.21
C THR A 4 -5.11 9.93 -5.67
N LEU A 5 -4.09 9.84 -6.51
CA LEU A 5 -2.82 9.25 -6.10
C LEU A 5 -2.15 10.12 -5.01
N PRO A 6 -1.77 9.54 -3.87
CA PRO A 6 -1.00 10.25 -2.86
C PRO A 6 0.36 10.68 -3.42
N VAL A 7 0.89 11.83 -2.99
CA VAL A 7 2.21 12.34 -3.45
C VAL A 7 3.18 12.63 -2.32
N LYS A 8 2.79 12.28 -1.08
CA LYS A 8 3.63 12.46 0.11
C LYS A 8 4.21 11.12 0.53
N PRO A 9 5.50 11.08 0.94
CA PRO A 9 6.07 9.88 1.52
C PRO A 9 5.20 9.32 2.64
N LYS A 10 5.13 8.00 2.69
CA LYS A 10 4.39 7.24 3.70
C LYS A 10 2.87 7.43 3.67
N SER A 11 2.27 7.96 2.60
CA SER A 11 0.82 8.14 2.54
C SER A 11 0.12 7.13 1.63
N SER A 12 -1.13 6.82 1.96
CA SER A 12 -2.07 6.11 1.10
C SER A 12 -3.34 6.94 0.86
N ALA A 13 -4.13 6.53 -0.13
CA ALA A 13 -5.46 7.06 -0.36
C ALA A 13 -6.41 5.93 -0.73
N THR A 14 -7.63 5.95 -0.19
CA THR A 14 -8.66 4.94 -0.47
C THR A 14 -9.94 5.61 -0.93
N LYS A 15 -10.56 5.06 -1.98
CA LYS A 15 -11.87 5.47 -2.45
C LYS A 15 -12.55 4.30 -3.18
N ASP A 16 -13.83 4.07 -2.89
CA ASP A 16 -14.68 3.09 -3.59
C ASP A 16 -14.05 1.68 -3.69
N GLY A 17 -13.45 1.19 -2.60
CA GLY A 17 -12.80 -0.13 -2.55
C GLY A 17 -11.45 -0.23 -3.26
N ARG A 18 -10.89 0.91 -3.70
CA ARG A 18 -9.55 0.99 -4.28
C ARG A 18 -8.62 1.80 -3.41
N THR A 19 -7.46 1.23 -3.10
CA THR A 19 -6.42 1.83 -2.26
C THR A 19 -5.14 2.01 -3.06
N ALA A 20 -4.56 3.20 -3.03
CA ALA A 20 -3.27 3.53 -3.61
C ALA A 20 -2.24 3.80 -2.51
N LEU A 21 -1.12 3.08 -2.54
CA LEU A 21 -0.01 3.23 -1.60
C LEU A 21 1.13 3.96 -2.30
N TRP A 22 1.62 5.06 -1.73
CA TRP A 22 2.81 5.73 -2.25
C TRP A 22 4.06 4.94 -1.89
N LEU A 23 4.87 4.53 -2.88
CA LEU A 23 6.12 3.79 -2.67
C LEU A 23 7.36 4.54 -3.18
N GLY A 24 7.16 5.55 -4.01
CA GLY A 24 8.21 6.42 -4.53
C GLY A 24 7.62 7.63 -5.25
N PRO A 25 8.44 8.63 -5.63
CA PRO A 25 7.99 9.86 -6.27
C PRO A 25 7.09 9.65 -7.50
N ASP A 26 7.31 8.54 -8.20
CA ASP A 26 6.63 8.10 -9.42
C ASP A 26 6.12 6.64 -9.32
N GLU A 27 5.99 6.09 -8.11
CA GLU A 27 5.64 4.68 -7.90
C GLU A 27 4.50 4.51 -6.89
N TRP A 28 3.47 3.76 -7.32
CA TRP A 28 2.32 3.40 -6.50
C TRP A 28 1.99 1.91 -6.59
N MET A 29 1.58 1.33 -5.46
CA MET A 29 0.91 0.03 -5.45
C MET A 29 -0.60 0.24 -5.33
N ILE A 30 -1.36 -0.37 -6.24
CA ILE A 30 -2.82 -0.28 -6.27
C ILE A 30 -3.40 -1.62 -5.81
N ILE A 31 -4.30 -1.53 -4.83
CA ILE A 31 -5.09 -2.66 -4.33
C ILE A 31 -6.56 -2.36 -4.67
N ASP A 32 -7.24 -3.32 -5.28
CA ASP A 32 -8.67 -3.23 -5.60
C ASP A 32 -9.41 -4.37 -4.90
N GLU A 33 -10.30 -4.02 -3.99
CA GLU A 33 -11.15 -4.96 -3.25
C GLU A 33 -12.58 -4.99 -3.81
N ALA A 34 -12.89 -4.13 -4.79
CA ALA A 34 -14.20 -4.00 -5.43
C ALA A 34 -14.35 -4.87 -6.69
N GLY A 35 -13.31 -5.62 -7.07
CA GLY A 35 -13.34 -6.53 -8.23
C GLY A 35 -13.22 -5.83 -9.58
N ASN A 36 -12.73 -4.59 -9.60
CA ASN A 36 -12.47 -3.88 -10.84
C ASN A 36 -11.10 -4.26 -11.43
N ASP A 37 -10.79 -3.74 -12.63
CA ASP A 37 -9.50 -3.94 -13.30
C ASP A 37 -8.68 -2.63 -13.39
N PRO A 38 -7.73 -2.41 -12.47
CA PRO A 38 -6.84 -1.26 -12.53
C PRO A 38 -5.95 -1.21 -13.79
N LEU A 39 -5.61 -2.35 -14.39
CA LEU A 39 -4.78 -2.38 -15.60
C LEU A 39 -5.58 -1.89 -16.81
N ALA A 40 -6.84 -2.33 -16.94
CA ALA A 40 -7.71 -1.81 -17.99
C ALA A 40 -7.95 -0.30 -17.87
N ASP A 41 -7.94 0.24 -16.65
CA ASP A 41 -7.97 1.69 -16.44
C ASP A 41 -6.70 2.39 -16.91
N CYS A 42 -5.52 1.84 -16.58
CA CYS A 42 -4.23 2.40 -17.00
C CYS A 42 -4.02 2.32 -18.52
N ALA A 43 -4.51 1.25 -19.17
CA ALA A 43 -4.40 1.06 -20.61
C ALA A 43 -5.06 2.18 -21.45
N LYS A 44 -5.95 2.98 -20.85
CA LYS A 44 -6.62 4.12 -21.48
C LYS A 44 -5.79 5.42 -21.44
N ILE A 45 -4.68 5.43 -20.70
CA ILE A 45 -3.88 6.64 -20.45
C ILE A 45 -2.81 6.80 -21.54
N SER A 46 -2.70 8.00 -22.12
CA SER A 46 -1.71 8.32 -23.14
C SER A 46 -0.38 8.84 -22.59
N ALA A 47 -0.37 9.33 -21.34
CA ALA A 47 0.86 9.76 -20.68
C ALA A 47 1.82 8.57 -20.52
N LEU A 48 3.13 8.82 -20.60
CA LEU A 48 4.14 7.77 -20.41
C LEU A 48 4.02 7.18 -18.99
N HIS A 49 3.80 5.87 -18.91
CA HIS A 49 3.70 5.15 -17.64
C HIS A 49 4.04 3.66 -17.82
N SER A 50 4.24 2.97 -16.70
CA SER A 50 4.33 1.51 -16.63
C SER A 50 3.22 1.00 -15.69
N ALA A 51 2.43 0.04 -16.16
CA ALA A 51 1.39 -0.61 -15.37
C ALA A 51 1.55 -2.13 -15.46
N VAL A 52 1.81 -2.77 -14.32
CA VAL A 52 2.13 -4.20 -14.24
C VAL A 52 1.21 -4.89 -13.26
N GLY A 53 0.55 -5.95 -13.71
CA GLY A 53 -0.22 -6.84 -12.85
C GLY A 53 0.68 -7.69 -11.97
N ILE A 54 0.60 -7.50 -10.66
CA ILE A 54 1.38 -8.26 -9.67
C ILE A 54 0.51 -8.97 -8.64
N SER A 55 -0.78 -9.19 -8.94
CA SER A 55 -1.74 -9.77 -8.00
C SER A 55 -1.35 -11.17 -7.49
N HIS A 56 -0.61 -11.95 -8.30
CA HIS A 56 -0.08 -13.26 -7.91
C HIS A 56 1.28 -13.20 -7.19
N ARG A 57 1.92 -12.02 -7.11
CA ARG A 57 3.25 -11.85 -6.50
C ARG A 57 3.19 -11.78 -4.98
N ASN A 58 2.10 -11.25 -4.43
CA ASN A 58 1.97 -10.95 -3.00
C ASN A 58 0.76 -11.66 -2.39
N VAL A 59 0.86 -11.99 -1.11
CA VAL A 59 -0.27 -12.41 -0.27
C VAL A 59 -0.52 -11.31 0.77
N GLY A 60 -1.77 -10.89 0.92
CA GLY A 60 -2.18 -9.95 1.97
C GLY A 60 -2.45 -10.68 3.29
N ILE A 61 -1.93 -10.17 4.39
CA ILE A 61 -2.19 -10.67 5.75
C ILE A 61 -2.73 -9.50 6.57
N SER A 62 -3.97 -9.62 7.05
CA SER A 62 -4.57 -8.63 7.93
C SER A 62 -4.25 -8.96 9.39
N VAL A 63 -3.72 -7.99 10.13
CA VAL A 63 -3.44 -8.10 11.56
C VAL A 63 -4.28 -7.07 12.29
N ALA A 64 -5.21 -7.53 13.13
CA ALA A 64 -6.19 -6.68 13.80
C ALA A 64 -6.24 -6.95 15.31
N GLY A 65 -6.67 -5.92 16.06
CA GLY A 65 -6.84 -5.97 17.51
C GLY A 65 -5.91 -5.03 18.27
N PRO A 66 -6.09 -4.89 19.60
CA PRO A 66 -5.39 -3.88 20.41
C PRO A 66 -3.86 -3.99 20.38
N ALA A 67 -3.33 -5.21 20.18
CA ALA A 67 -1.90 -5.48 20.14
C ALA A 67 -1.30 -5.50 18.72
N ALA A 68 -2.09 -5.22 17.66
CA ALA A 68 -1.64 -5.39 16.28
C ALA A 68 -0.34 -4.63 15.96
N ALA A 69 -0.27 -3.36 16.34
CA ALA A 69 0.93 -2.55 16.12
C ALA A 69 2.16 -3.15 16.82
N VAL A 70 2.04 -3.53 18.10
CA VAL A 70 3.12 -4.15 18.88
C VAL A 70 3.56 -5.48 18.28
N THR A 71 2.61 -6.32 17.86
CA THR A 71 2.89 -7.61 17.22
C THR A 71 3.68 -7.40 15.92
N VAL A 72 3.28 -6.48 15.05
CA VAL A 72 4.02 -6.20 13.81
C VAL A 72 5.39 -5.58 14.11
N ASN A 73 5.48 -4.66 15.08
CA ASN A 73 6.74 -4.03 15.49
C ASN A 73 7.77 -5.01 16.04
N SER A 74 7.34 -6.18 16.56
CA SER A 74 8.27 -7.20 17.07
C SER A 74 9.21 -7.76 15.99
N GLY A 75 8.81 -7.68 14.71
CA GLY A 75 9.64 -8.07 13.57
C GLY A 75 9.90 -6.94 12.57
N CYS A 76 9.27 -5.78 12.73
CA CYS A 76 9.41 -4.63 11.83
C CYS A 76 10.27 -3.54 12.49
N PRO A 77 11.32 -3.04 11.83
CA PRO A 77 12.23 -2.05 12.41
C PRO A 77 11.65 -0.62 12.44
N GLN A 78 10.52 -0.37 11.78
CA GLN A 78 9.89 0.94 11.81
C GLN A 78 9.20 1.21 13.15
N ASP A 79 9.17 2.47 13.56
CA ASP A 79 8.29 2.93 14.64
C ASP A 79 6.83 2.95 14.15
N LEU A 80 6.01 2.02 14.66
CA LEU A 80 4.58 1.95 14.36
C LEU A 80 3.72 2.62 15.46
N SER A 81 4.30 3.52 16.26
CA SER A 81 3.51 4.49 17.04
C SER A 81 2.58 5.28 16.12
N LEU A 82 1.45 5.78 16.65
CA LEU A 82 0.53 6.58 15.84
C LEU A 82 1.14 7.89 15.36
N ASP A 83 2.11 8.43 16.10
CA ASP A 83 2.80 9.67 15.74
C ASP A 83 3.74 9.46 14.53
N ALA A 84 4.43 8.31 14.47
CA ALA A 84 5.37 8.01 13.39
C ALA A 84 4.74 7.27 12.20
N PHE A 85 3.71 6.45 12.44
CA PHE A 85 3.00 5.64 11.44
C PHE A 85 1.49 5.72 11.68
N PRO A 86 0.85 6.86 11.36
CA PRO A 86 -0.58 7.08 11.59
C PRO A 86 -1.46 6.15 10.74
N VAL A 87 -2.76 6.14 11.00
CA VAL A 87 -3.73 5.47 10.12
C VAL A 87 -3.64 6.05 8.70
N GLY A 88 -3.66 5.18 7.69
CA GLY A 88 -3.43 5.51 6.29
C GLY A 88 -1.94 5.54 5.91
N ALA A 89 -1.02 5.32 6.84
CA ALA A 89 0.40 5.26 6.52
C ALA A 89 0.74 3.96 5.76
N ALA A 90 1.64 4.07 4.78
CA ALA A 90 2.07 2.93 3.99
C ALA A 90 3.57 3.00 3.65
N SER A 91 4.29 1.89 3.69
CA SER A 91 5.70 1.87 3.27
C SER A 91 6.21 0.48 2.94
N ARG A 92 7.32 0.42 2.17
CA ARG A 92 8.18 -0.76 2.11
C ARG A 92 9.00 -0.86 3.40
N THR A 93 9.08 -2.06 3.94
CA THR A 93 9.89 -2.37 5.13
C THR A 93 10.23 -3.86 5.13
N ILE A 94 10.82 -4.34 6.22
CA ILE A 94 11.03 -5.76 6.49
C ILE A 94 10.16 -6.22 7.66
N LEU A 95 9.75 -7.48 7.64
CA LEU A 95 9.18 -8.18 8.79
C LEU A 95 10.00 -9.46 9.01
N GLY A 96 10.74 -9.51 10.12
CA GLY A 96 11.78 -10.51 10.34
C GLY A 96 12.91 -10.34 9.32
N LYS A 97 12.98 -11.22 8.32
CA LYS A 97 13.98 -11.17 7.22
C LYS A 97 13.33 -11.03 5.83
N SER A 98 12.02 -10.86 5.77
CA SER A 98 11.27 -10.78 4.52
C SER A 98 10.89 -9.34 4.21
N GLU A 99 11.05 -8.91 2.96
CA GLU A 99 10.50 -7.63 2.49
C GLU A 99 8.97 -7.69 2.49
N ILE A 100 8.34 -6.63 3.00
CA ILE A 100 6.90 -6.45 2.97
C ILE A 100 6.53 -5.03 2.53
N VAL A 101 5.30 -4.87 2.06
CA VAL A 101 4.61 -3.58 2.03
C VAL A 101 3.66 -3.57 3.21
N LEU A 102 3.82 -2.59 4.10
CA LEU A 102 2.97 -2.40 5.27
C LEU A 102 2.01 -1.24 5.00
N LEU A 103 0.71 -1.46 5.24
CA LEU A 103 -0.35 -0.46 5.27
C LEU A 103 -1.00 -0.52 6.65
N ARG A 104 -1.30 0.64 7.24
CA ARG A 104 -2.07 0.76 8.49
C ARG A 104 -3.40 1.45 8.26
#